data_AF-A0A6A6CJN4-F1
#
_entry.id   AF-A0A6A6CJN4-F1
#
_cell.length_a   1.000
_cell.length_b   1.000
_cell.length_c   1.000
_cell.angle_alpha   90.00
_cell.angle_beta   90.00
_cell.angle_gamma   90.00
#
_symmetry.space_group_name_H-M   'P 1'
#
loop_
_entity.id
_entity.type
_entity.pdbx_description
1 polymer ?
#
loop_
_entity_poly.entity_id
_entity_poly.type
_entity_poly.pdbx_seq_one_letter_code
_entity_poly.pdbx_strand_id
1 'polypeptide(L)'
;MKIQHLCPRRVFLLACLLHSAEAVILVDPVHNTCGAQGSSTVQGLLTDVTNLAQHALNSMNSLDNGQSSGWDFYRTVVTFDSFFDATSPGAQTRWNDVKSNLGTMAAAPSTTRNVYVSCDDSALWTQAQDGTLTFNDPSNGQSYPGYSTATTKRCADPVIINGTPNTQIGYRIQINNIEFVQLCLKQNGGDILLNQLSLAEGNNLDDETTLSTVLFHELTHALIDTMRGDSTGGQAAGGERYGWGGAQQVRSTYAVENPDSLTLYTLAMALTPYLWNTGKALSTVSEYQRLQQNEPQTIRNLNLPSS
;
A
#
# COMPACT_ATOMS: atom_id res chain seq x y z
N MET A 1 -33.55 59.55 38.58
CA MET A 1 -33.00 60.48 37.56
C MET A 1 -31.54 60.10 37.31
N LYS A 2 -31.19 59.79 36.04
CA LYS A 2 -29.85 59.76 35.37
C LYS A 2 -28.70 59.02 36.08
N ILE A 3 -28.29 57.82 35.63
CA ILE A 3 -27.31 57.47 34.55
C ILE A 3 -25.94 58.15 34.72
N GLN A 4 -24.88 57.33 34.89
CA GLN A 4 -23.63 57.25 34.09
C GLN A 4 -22.64 56.28 34.79
N HIS A 5 -22.24 55.13 34.20
CA HIS A 5 -21.12 54.94 33.25
C HIS A 5 -19.75 55.25 33.95
N LEU A 6 -18.79 54.35 34.13
CA LEU A 6 -18.15 53.40 33.20
C LEU A 6 -17.32 52.37 34.00
N CYS A 7 -17.34 51.11 33.56
CA CYS A 7 -16.15 50.26 33.64
C CYS A 7 -16.13 49.36 32.40
N PRO A 8 -15.26 49.65 31.41
CA PRO A 8 -14.88 48.64 30.44
C PRO A 8 -13.39 48.35 30.60
N ARG A 9 -13.06 47.06 30.73
CA ARG A 9 -11.99 46.47 29.93
C ARG A 9 -12.12 44.96 29.97
N ARG A 10 -12.71 44.49 28.86
CA ARG A 10 -12.73 43.11 28.40
C ARG A 10 -11.27 42.62 28.37
N VAL A 11 -10.95 41.65 29.21
CA VAL A 11 -9.85 40.72 28.91
C VAL A 11 -10.37 39.88 27.75
N PHE A 12 -9.98 40.25 26.54
CA PHE A 12 -10.06 39.38 25.38
C PHE A 12 -9.23 38.14 25.71
N LEU A 13 -9.90 37.04 26.06
CA LEU A 13 -9.37 35.71 25.81
C LEU A 13 -9.23 35.60 24.29
N LEU A 14 -8.04 35.93 23.80
CA LEU A 14 -7.57 35.43 22.52
C LEU A 14 -7.36 33.93 22.74
N ALA A 15 -8.44 33.16 22.63
CA ALA A 15 -8.30 31.76 22.29
C ALA A 15 -7.67 31.76 20.90
N CYS A 16 -6.34 31.68 20.84
CA CYS A 16 -5.66 31.12 19.70
C CYS A 16 -6.26 29.72 19.54
N LEU A 17 -7.28 29.64 18.67
CA LEU A 17 -7.62 28.44 17.94
C LEU A 17 -6.40 28.13 17.09
N LEU A 18 -5.37 27.58 17.73
CA LEU A 18 -4.51 26.60 17.12
C LEU A 18 -5.49 25.52 16.65
N HIS A 19 -5.95 25.66 15.41
CA HIS A 19 -6.36 24.50 14.65
C HIS A 19 -5.08 23.68 14.62
N SER A 20 -4.94 22.75 15.57
CA SER A 20 -4.12 21.59 15.34
C SER A 20 -4.62 21.08 14.00
N ALA A 21 -3.80 21.25 12.96
CA ALA A 21 -3.98 20.51 11.74
C ALA A 21 -3.84 19.05 12.18
N GLU A 22 -4.97 18.45 12.54
CA GLU A 22 -5.06 17.01 12.62
C GLU A 22 -4.54 16.53 11.28
N ALA A 23 -3.58 15.63 11.31
CA ALA A 23 -3.05 15.12 10.07
C ALA A 23 -4.18 14.38 9.34
N VAL A 24 -4.22 14.56 8.03
CA VAL A 24 -5.29 14.01 7.20
C VAL A 24 -4.68 13.43 5.94
N ILE A 25 -5.19 12.27 5.51
CA ILE A 25 -5.05 11.81 4.13
C ILE A 25 -6.02 12.64 3.28
N LEU A 26 -5.49 13.64 2.58
CA LEU A 26 -6.26 14.54 1.73
C LEU A 26 -6.34 13.97 0.32
N VAL A 27 -7.56 13.80 -0.19
CA VAL A 27 -7.78 13.35 -1.56
C VAL A 27 -7.99 14.57 -2.45
N ASP A 28 -6.98 14.87 -3.27
CA ASP A 28 -6.90 15.94 -4.25
C ASP A 28 -8.03 16.99 -4.20
N PRO A 29 -8.11 17.80 -3.13
CA PRO A 29 -9.22 18.72 -2.92
C PRO A 29 -9.18 19.92 -3.88
N VAL A 30 -8.06 20.10 -4.61
CA VAL A 30 -7.80 21.30 -5.42
C VAL A 30 -8.02 21.06 -6.90
N HIS A 31 -7.43 20.00 -7.45
CA HIS A 31 -7.45 19.77 -8.90
C HIS A 31 -8.52 18.76 -9.33
N ASN A 32 -9.09 18.01 -8.38
CA ASN A 32 -10.15 17.04 -8.64
C ASN A 32 -9.77 16.04 -9.75
N THR A 33 -8.48 15.64 -9.81
CA THR A 33 -7.91 14.70 -10.79
C THR A 33 -8.51 13.32 -10.69
N CYS A 34 -9.07 12.97 -9.54
CA CYS A 34 -9.84 11.76 -9.32
C CYS A 34 -11.30 11.84 -9.84
N GLY A 35 -11.69 12.96 -10.47
CA GLY A 35 -13.03 13.20 -11.04
C GLY A 35 -14.06 13.66 -10.01
N ALA A 36 -15.28 14.00 -10.46
CA ALA A 36 -16.35 14.55 -9.60
C ALA A 36 -16.83 13.60 -8.47
N GLN A 37 -16.51 12.31 -8.57
CA GLN A 37 -16.73 11.30 -7.51
C GLN A 37 -15.41 10.88 -6.83
N GLY A 38 -14.31 11.57 -7.12
CA GLY A 38 -12.95 11.17 -6.74
C GLY A 38 -12.73 11.05 -5.24
N SER A 39 -13.37 11.90 -4.44
CA SER A 39 -13.34 11.78 -2.97
C SER A 39 -13.99 10.49 -2.49
N SER A 40 -15.14 10.10 -3.06
CA SER A 40 -15.78 8.81 -2.75
C SER A 40 -14.99 7.61 -3.29
N THR A 41 -14.37 7.74 -4.46
CA THR A 41 -13.52 6.68 -5.05
C THR A 41 -12.30 6.42 -4.18
N VAL A 42 -11.50 7.45 -3.87
CA VAL A 42 -10.29 7.26 -3.07
C VAL A 42 -10.61 6.92 -1.61
N GLN A 43 -11.73 7.41 -1.06
CA GLN A 43 -12.20 6.94 0.25
C GLN A 43 -12.56 5.44 0.20
N GLY A 44 -13.14 4.97 -0.91
CA GLY A 44 -13.34 3.55 -1.20
C GLY A 44 -12.02 2.78 -1.23
N LEU A 45 -11.02 3.28 -1.99
CA LEU A 45 -9.68 2.69 -2.05
C LEU A 45 -9.00 2.64 -0.67
N LEU A 46 -9.10 3.71 0.14
CA LEU A 46 -8.54 3.76 1.49
C LEU A 46 -9.24 2.77 2.43
N THR A 47 -10.56 2.58 2.25
CA THR A 47 -11.32 1.57 2.98
C THR A 47 -10.85 0.17 2.58
N ASP A 48 -10.63 -0.08 1.28
CA ASP A 48 -10.06 -1.32 0.77
C ASP A 48 -8.66 -1.60 1.35
N VAL A 49 -7.77 -0.60 1.34
CA VAL A 49 -6.42 -0.68 1.96
C VAL A 49 -6.51 -1.07 3.43
N THR A 50 -7.39 -0.41 4.17
CA THR A 50 -7.62 -0.68 5.60
C THR A 50 -8.11 -2.11 5.81
N ASN A 51 -9.10 -2.54 5.00
CA ASN A 51 -9.69 -3.87 5.10
C ASN A 51 -8.68 -4.97 4.72
N LEU A 52 -7.86 -4.78 3.69
CA LEU A 52 -6.77 -5.69 3.31
C LEU A 52 -5.81 -5.92 4.47
N ALA A 53 -5.30 -4.82 5.02
CA ALA A 53 -4.35 -4.87 6.13
C ALA A 53 -4.97 -5.53 7.36
N GLN A 54 -6.19 -5.13 7.72
CA GLN A 54 -6.89 -5.65 8.88
C GLN A 54 -7.22 -7.14 8.73
N HIS A 55 -7.61 -7.60 7.54
CA HIS A 55 -7.91 -9.01 7.29
C HIS A 55 -6.67 -9.89 7.45
N ALA A 56 -5.54 -9.49 6.85
CA ALA A 56 -4.28 -10.21 7.00
C ALA A 56 -3.80 -10.21 8.46
N LEU A 57 -3.86 -9.07 9.15
CA LEU A 57 -3.49 -8.94 10.55
C LEU A 57 -4.37 -9.81 11.47
N ASN A 58 -5.68 -9.84 11.23
CA ASN A 58 -6.60 -10.68 11.99
C ASN A 58 -6.30 -12.16 11.79
N SER A 59 -5.93 -12.57 10.57
CA SER A 59 -5.53 -13.95 10.28
C SER A 59 -4.29 -14.33 11.09
N MET A 60 -3.25 -13.49 11.08
CA MET A 60 -2.03 -13.71 11.88
C MET A 60 -2.33 -13.72 13.40
N ASN A 61 -3.15 -12.80 13.90
CA ASN A 61 -3.55 -12.76 15.32
C ASN A 61 -4.36 -13.99 15.74
N SER A 62 -5.22 -14.51 14.86
CA SER A 62 -6.02 -15.72 15.14
C SER A 62 -5.11 -16.93 15.32
N LEU A 63 -4.04 -17.04 14.54
CA LEU A 63 -3.02 -18.08 14.69
C LEU A 63 -2.28 -17.95 16.03
N ASP A 64 -1.81 -16.74 16.37
CA ASP A 64 -1.10 -16.50 17.64
C ASP A 64 -1.95 -16.83 18.87
N ASN A 65 -3.28 -16.68 18.76
CA ASN A 65 -4.23 -16.98 19.83
C ASN A 65 -4.77 -18.42 19.81
N GLY A 66 -4.31 -19.27 18.87
CA GLY A 66 -4.78 -20.65 18.73
C GLY A 66 -6.25 -20.77 18.27
N GLN A 67 -6.75 -19.78 17.55
CA GLN A 67 -8.16 -19.66 17.12
C GLN A 67 -8.37 -19.98 15.63
N SER A 68 -7.40 -20.60 14.95
CA SER A 68 -7.47 -20.91 13.51
C SER A 68 -7.90 -22.35 13.22
N SER A 69 -8.69 -22.55 12.17
CA SER A 69 -8.90 -23.89 11.60
C SER A 69 -7.60 -24.43 10.97
N GLY A 70 -7.53 -25.73 10.66
CA GLY A 70 -6.36 -26.33 10.00
C GLY A 70 -6.05 -25.68 8.64
N TRP A 71 -7.07 -25.37 7.85
CA TRP A 71 -6.90 -24.67 6.56
C TRP A 71 -6.51 -23.21 6.73
N ASP A 72 -7.10 -22.48 7.68
CA ASP A 72 -6.72 -21.08 7.93
C ASP A 72 -5.28 -20.98 8.45
N PHE A 73 -4.88 -21.91 9.33
CA PHE A 73 -3.51 -22.05 9.79
C PHE A 73 -2.58 -22.28 8.60
N TYR A 74 -2.85 -23.33 7.81
CA TYR A 74 -2.02 -23.70 6.67
C TYR A 74 -1.89 -22.54 5.69
N ARG A 75 -3.02 -21.95 5.27
CA ARG A 75 -3.06 -20.83 4.33
C ARG A 75 -2.26 -19.62 4.83
N THR A 76 -2.44 -19.23 6.08
CA THR A 76 -1.74 -18.06 6.63
C THR A 76 -0.23 -18.31 6.69
N VAL A 77 0.19 -19.49 7.15
CA VAL A 77 1.61 -19.84 7.27
C VAL A 77 2.28 -19.99 5.90
N VAL A 78 1.67 -20.70 4.94
CA VAL A 78 2.30 -20.89 3.62
C VAL A 78 2.32 -19.60 2.81
N THR A 79 1.30 -18.76 2.94
CA THR A 79 1.29 -17.44 2.29
C THR A 79 2.35 -16.56 2.93
N PHE A 80 2.45 -16.51 4.26
CA PHE A 80 3.51 -15.76 4.93
C PHE A 80 4.90 -16.26 4.54
N ASP A 81 5.09 -17.58 4.55
CA ASP A 81 6.35 -18.21 4.16
C ASP A 81 6.77 -17.75 2.76
N SER A 82 5.83 -17.74 1.81
CA SER A 82 6.07 -17.33 0.44
C SER A 82 6.65 -15.92 0.29
N PHE A 83 6.28 -14.98 1.14
CA PHE A 83 6.73 -13.58 1.02
C PHE A 83 7.84 -13.20 2.00
N PHE A 84 7.91 -13.86 3.17
CA PHE A 84 8.78 -13.43 4.27
C PHE A 84 9.69 -14.53 4.84
N ASP A 85 9.60 -15.75 4.29
CA ASP A 85 10.40 -16.91 4.68
C ASP A 85 10.25 -17.28 6.17
N ALA A 86 9.25 -18.13 6.43
CA ALA A 86 8.91 -18.66 7.75
C ALA A 86 9.96 -19.66 8.26
N THR A 87 10.88 -20.10 7.41
CA THR A 87 11.92 -21.08 7.75
C THR A 87 13.23 -20.44 8.21
N SER A 88 13.36 -19.12 8.03
CA SER A 88 14.53 -18.35 8.44
C SER A 88 14.74 -18.40 9.97
N PRO A 89 15.99 -18.39 10.46
CA PRO A 89 16.30 -18.20 11.89
C PRO A 89 15.71 -16.94 12.54
N GLY A 90 15.25 -15.96 11.75
CA GLY A 90 14.57 -14.74 12.20
C GLY A 90 13.05 -14.70 11.92
N ALA A 91 12.42 -15.84 11.60
CA ALA A 91 11.02 -15.88 11.17
C ALA A 91 10.04 -15.23 12.16
N GLN A 92 10.23 -15.43 13.47
CA GLN A 92 9.37 -14.81 14.48
C GLN A 92 9.49 -13.28 14.52
N THR A 93 10.71 -12.75 14.34
CA THR A 93 10.92 -11.29 14.24
C THR A 93 10.21 -10.76 13.01
N ARG A 94 10.38 -11.40 11.84
CA ARG A 94 9.69 -11.00 10.62
C ARG A 94 8.17 -11.08 10.74
N TRP A 95 7.65 -12.11 11.39
CA TRP A 95 6.22 -12.24 11.68
C TRP A 95 5.70 -11.02 12.46
N ASN A 96 6.42 -10.62 13.50
CA ASN A 96 6.07 -9.46 14.31
C ASN A 96 6.20 -8.14 13.53
N ASP A 97 7.25 -7.99 12.72
CA ASP A 97 7.47 -6.81 11.89
C ASP A 97 6.37 -6.65 10.84
N VAL A 98 5.98 -7.74 10.17
CA VAL A 98 4.85 -7.77 9.23
C VAL A 98 3.56 -7.38 9.95
N LYS A 99 3.27 -7.95 11.13
CA LYS A 99 2.09 -7.54 11.92
C LYS A 99 2.11 -6.07 12.29
N SER A 100 3.27 -5.51 12.66
CA SER A 100 3.43 -4.09 12.98
C SER A 100 3.14 -3.21 11.77
N ASN A 101 3.68 -3.58 10.61
CA ASN A 101 3.45 -2.88 9.35
C ASN A 101 1.95 -2.95 8.95
N LEU A 102 1.33 -4.12 9.05
CA LEU A 102 -0.12 -4.28 8.81
C LEU A 102 -0.96 -3.48 9.79
N GLY A 103 -0.56 -3.39 11.07
CA GLY A 103 -1.22 -2.55 12.07
C GLY A 103 -1.16 -1.07 11.70
N THR A 104 -0.01 -0.61 11.18
CA THR A 104 0.15 0.76 10.68
C THR A 104 -0.78 1.02 9.49
N MET A 105 -0.84 0.09 8.54
CA MET A 105 -1.71 0.20 7.36
C MET A 105 -3.20 0.12 7.71
N ALA A 106 -3.59 -0.74 8.65
CA ALA A 106 -4.96 -0.81 9.15
C ALA A 106 -5.38 0.46 9.92
N ALA A 107 -4.41 1.21 10.45
CA ALA A 107 -4.62 2.49 11.11
C ALA A 107 -4.37 3.70 10.18
N ALA A 108 -4.18 3.49 8.87
CA ALA A 108 -3.85 4.56 7.92
C ALA A 108 -4.82 5.76 7.98
N PRO A 109 -6.16 5.61 8.10
CA PRO A 109 -7.07 6.75 8.22
C PRO A 109 -6.86 7.61 9.47
N SER A 110 -6.18 7.09 10.49
CA SER A 110 -5.86 7.78 11.75
C SER A 110 -4.40 8.21 11.83
N THR A 111 -3.67 8.21 10.72
CA THR A 111 -2.27 8.63 10.66
C THR A 111 -2.08 10.06 11.14
N THR A 112 -0.93 10.34 11.77
CA THR A 112 -0.50 11.72 12.09
C THR A 112 0.36 12.34 10.99
N ARG A 113 0.52 11.68 9.84
CA ARG A 113 1.27 12.20 8.68
C ARG A 113 0.33 12.89 7.70
N ASN A 114 0.77 14.01 7.15
CA ASN A 114 0.06 14.68 6.07
C ASN A 114 0.34 13.93 4.77
N VAL A 115 -0.68 13.28 4.22
CA VAL A 115 -0.59 12.57 2.95
C VAL A 115 -1.56 13.21 1.98
N TYR A 116 -1.07 13.58 0.81
CA TYR A 116 -1.87 14.07 -0.30
C TYR A 116 -1.97 12.98 -1.36
N VAL A 117 -3.19 12.59 -1.75
CA VAL A 117 -3.43 11.56 -2.76
C VAL A 117 -4.06 12.20 -3.99
N SER A 118 -3.47 11.97 -5.16
CA SER A 118 -3.99 12.39 -6.47
C SER A 118 -4.03 11.25 -7.49
N CYS A 119 -4.93 11.36 -8.47
CA CYS A 119 -5.13 10.34 -9.51
C CYS A 119 -4.46 10.68 -10.84
N ASP A 120 -4.07 11.94 -11.03
CA ASP A 120 -3.21 12.41 -12.14
C ASP A 120 -2.24 13.49 -11.61
N ASP A 121 -1.03 13.58 -12.18
CA ASP A 121 0.00 14.51 -11.73
C ASP A 121 0.28 15.68 -12.68
N SER A 122 -0.52 15.83 -13.75
CA SER A 122 -0.35 16.90 -14.73
C SER A 122 -0.51 18.30 -14.12
N ALA A 123 -1.27 18.43 -13.03
CA ALA A 123 -1.42 19.67 -12.28
C ALA A 123 -0.24 19.93 -11.31
N LEU A 124 0.46 18.88 -10.89
CA LEU A 124 1.55 18.96 -9.92
C LEU A 124 2.88 19.34 -10.57
N TRP A 125 3.06 19.07 -11.86
CA TRP A 125 4.33 19.28 -12.54
C TRP A 125 4.23 20.31 -13.65
N THR A 126 5.13 21.29 -13.63
CA THR A 126 5.43 22.13 -14.78
C THR A 126 6.82 21.81 -15.31
N GLN A 127 6.95 21.63 -16.61
CA GLN A 127 8.22 21.35 -17.28
C GLN A 127 8.65 22.57 -18.09
N ALA A 128 9.84 23.07 -17.80
CA ALA A 128 10.49 24.11 -18.59
C ALA A 128 11.07 23.53 -19.90
N GLN A 129 11.39 24.39 -20.86
CA GLN A 129 11.93 23.97 -22.17
C GLN A 129 13.27 23.23 -22.07
N ASP A 130 14.05 23.49 -21.03
CA ASP A 130 15.34 22.85 -20.76
C ASP A 130 15.20 21.47 -20.08
N GLY A 131 13.97 21.01 -19.82
CA GLY A 131 13.69 19.74 -19.15
C GLY A 131 13.65 19.83 -17.62
N THR A 132 13.90 21.00 -17.04
CA THR A 132 13.75 21.21 -15.59
C THR A 132 12.29 21.08 -15.19
N LEU A 133 12.05 20.39 -14.07
CA LEU A 133 10.74 20.22 -13.47
C LEU A 133 10.59 21.12 -12.25
N THR A 134 9.39 21.68 -12.12
CA THR A 134 8.91 22.40 -10.95
C THR A 134 7.69 21.68 -10.40
N PHE A 135 7.74 21.31 -9.13
CA PHE A 135 6.58 20.80 -8.41
C PHE A 135 5.72 21.96 -7.93
N ASN A 136 4.41 21.91 -8.17
CA ASN A 136 3.44 22.88 -7.71
C ASN A 136 2.61 22.23 -6.61
N ASP A 137 2.81 22.68 -5.37
CA ASP A 137 2.14 22.13 -4.21
C ASP A 137 0.71 22.68 -4.12
N PRO A 138 -0.31 21.82 -4.32
CA PRO A 138 -1.70 22.25 -4.28
C PRO A 138 -2.15 22.70 -2.88
N SER A 139 -1.47 22.24 -1.81
CA SER A 139 -1.88 22.52 -0.44
C SER A 139 -1.65 23.97 -0.02
N ASN A 140 -0.66 24.65 -0.61
CA ASN A 140 -0.25 26.01 -0.25
C ASN A 140 0.04 26.91 -1.46
N GLY A 141 -0.05 26.40 -2.68
CA GLY A 141 0.20 27.14 -3.91
C GLY A 141 1.67 27.51 -4.15
N GLN A 142 2.61 26.92 -3.41
CA GLN A 142 4.04 27.14 -3.60
C GLN A 142 4.60 26.26 -4.72
N SER A 143 5.62 26.78 -5.40
CA SER A 143 6.36 26.06 -6.44
C SER A 143 7.77 25.73 -5.96
N TYR A 144 8.18 24.49 -6.15
CA TYR A 144 9.47 23.94 -5.76
C TYR A 144 10.24 23.56 -7.03
N PRO A 145 11.17 24.40 -7.52
CA PRO A 145 11.98 24.10 -8.70
C PRO A 145 13.15 23.18 -8.37
N GLY A 146 13.80 22.63 -9.40
CA GLY A 146 15.07 21.90 -9.27
C GLY A 146 14.95 20.37 -9.40
N TYR A 147 13.80 19.89 -9.85
CA TYR A 147 13.59 18.48 -10.18
C TYR A 147 14.00 18.22 -11.63
N SER A 148 14.33 16.98 -11.95
CA SER A 148 14.66 16.55 -13.31
C SER A 148 13.83 15.34 -13.72
N THR A 149 13.50 15.23 -15.00
CA THR A 149 12.86 14.03 -15.58
C THR A 149 13.74 12.78 -15.51
N ALA A 150 15.05 12.93 -15.30
CA ALA A 150 15.97 11.81 -15.14
C ALA A 150 15.84 11.15 -13.75
N THR A 151 15.54 11.94 -12.72
CA THR A 151 15.53 11.50 -11.31
C THR A 151 14.15 11.47 -10.68
N THR A 152 13.16 12.11 -11.32
CA THR A 152 11.80 12.26 -10.81
C THR A 152 10.87 11.53 -11.75
N LYS A 153 10.12 10.56 -11.21
CA LYS A 153 9.12 9.83 -11.98
C LYS A 153 7.79 10.57 -11.93
N ARG A 154 7.15 10.69 -13.08
CA ARG A 154 5.78 11.20 -13.25
C ARG A 154 4.93 10.13 -13.91
N CYS A 155 3.61 10.27 -13.88
CA CYS A 155 2.71 9.35 -14.55
C CYS A 155 2.94 9.28 -16.07
N ALA A 156 3.45 10.36 -16.67
CA ALA A 156 3.79 10.41 -18.09
C ALA A 156 5.17 9.77 -18.41
N ASP A 157 6.03 9.58 -17.40
CA ASP A 157 7.38 9.10 -17.63
C ASP A 157 7.40 7.55 -17.59
N PRO A 158 7.98 6.87 -18.60
CA PRO A 158 8.07 5.41 -18.58
C PRO A 158 9.09 4.92 -17.54
N VAL A 159 8.82 3.74 -16.98
CA VAL A 159 9.77 2.99 -16.15
C VAL A 159 10.57 2.06 -17.04
N ILE A 160 11.87 2.28 -17.17
CA ILE A 160 12.70 1.42 -18.02
C ILE A 160 13.22 0.24 -17.20
N ILE A 161 12.72 -0.96 -17.49
CA ILE A 161 13.16 -2.22 -16.86
C ILE A 161 13.87 -3.04 -17.94
N ASN A 162 15.17 -3.30 -17.76
CA ASN A 162 15.99 -4.04 -18.72
C ASN A 162 15.91 -3.52 -20.18
N GLY A 163 15.81 -2.20 -20.34
CA GLY A 163 15.69 -1.55 -21.65
C GLY A 163 14.27 -1.50 -22.24
N THR A 164 13.30 -2.12 -21.57
CA THR A 164 11.89 -2.10 -21.97
C THR A 164 11.14 -1.00 -21.22
N PRO A 165 10.40 -0.11 -21.91
CA PRO A 165 9.53 0.85 -21.25
C PRO A 165 8.31 0.14 -20.67
N ASN A 166 8.07 0.38 -19.38
CA ASN A 166 6.92 -0.08 -18.63
C ASN A 166 6.12 1.12 -18.15
N THR A 167 4.86 0.85 -17.87
CA THR A 167 3.89 1.84 -17.42
C THR A 167 4.10 2.15 -15.94
N GLN A 168 4.25 3.43 -15.58
CA GLN A 168 4.19 3.88 -14.19
C GLN A 168 2.72 3.86 -13.74
N ILE A 169 2.39 3.04 -12.75
CA ILE A 169 1.02 2.90 -12.23
C ILE A 169 0.78 3.69 -10.93
N GLY A 170 1.83 4.10 -10.24
CA GLY A 170 1.77 5.02 -9.10
C GLY A 170 3.16 5.38 -8.59
N TYR A 171 3.30 6.43 -7.78
CA TYR A 171 4.54 6.78 -7.10
C TYR A 171 4.29 7.64 -5.85
N ARG A 172 5.30 7.74 -4.98
CA ARG A 172 5.35 8.65 -3.83
C ARG A 172 6.49 9.66 -3.95
N ILE A 173 6.27 10.89 -3.50
CA ILE A 173 7.31 11.91 -3.29
C ILE A 173 7.04 12.70 -2.02
N GLN A 174 8.08 12.98 -1.23
CA GLN A 174 7.96 13.85 -0.05
C GLN A 174 8.41 15.27 -0.38
N ILE A 175 7.56 16.26 -0.10
CA ILE A 175 7.87 17.68 -0.29
C ILE A 175 7.41 18.45 0.96
N ASN A 176 8.34 19.18 1.58
CA ASN A 176 8.09 19.99 2.77
C ASN A 176 7.34 19.24 3.90
N ASN A 177 7.76 17.99 4.18
CA ASN A 177 7.13 17.09 5.17
C ASN A 177 5.68 16.67 4.85
N ILE A 178 5.23 16.83 3.61
CA ILE A 178 3.97 16.27 3.09
C ILE A 178 4.34 15.12 2.16
N GLU A 179 3.70 13.97 2.36
CA GLU A 179 3.81 12.82 1.46
C GLU A 179 2.80 12.99 0.32
N PHE A 180 3.26 13.02 -0.92
CA PHE A 180 2.40 13.05 -2.09
C PHE A 180 2.40 11.66 -2.73
N VAL A 181 1.23 11.04 -2.76
CA VAL A 181 0.96 9.74 -3.38
C VAL A 181 0.16 9.96 -4.66
N GLN A 182 0.65 9.41 -5.75
CA GLN A 182 0.09 9.57 -7.09
C GLN A 182 -0.30 8.21 -7.67
N LEU A 183 -1.55 8.03 -8.12
CA LEU A 183 -2.11 6.73 -8.54
C LEU A 183 -2.20 6.50 -10.07
N CYS A 184 -1.62 7.38 -10.88
CA CYS A 184 -1.58 7.32 -12.35
C CYS A 184 -2.76 6.58 -13.02
N LEU A 185 -3.99 7.08 -12.82
CA LEU A 185 -5.23 6.35 -13.12
C LEU A 185 -5.36 5.95 -14.61
N LYS A 186 -4.93 6.82 -15.52
CA LYS A 186 -5.00 6.58 -16.98
C LYS A 186 -4.15 5.39 -17.42
N GLN A 187 -3.14 5.07 -16.63
CA GLN A 187 -2.15 4.03 -16.87
C GLN A 187 -2.60 2.67 -16.31
N ASN A 188 -3.54 2.66 -15.35
CA ASN A 188 -3.95 1.47 -14.62
C ASN A 188 -5.20 0.77 -15.19
N GLY A 189 -5.60 1.07 -16.43
CA GLY A 189 -6.69 0.35 -17.15
C GLY A 189 -8.12 0.54 -16.60
N GLY A 190 -8.30 1.20 -15.46
CA GLY A 190 -9.59 1.43 -14.79
C GLY A 190 -9.53 1.02 -13.31
N ASP A 191 -10.54 1.43 -12.53
CA ASP A 191 -10.67 1.01 -11.13
C ASP A 191 -11.42 -0.32 -11.06
N ILE A 192 -10.76 -1.37 -10.56
CA ILE A 192 -11.43 -2.58 -10.11
C ILE A 192 -11.21 -2.63 -8.60
N LEU A 193 -12.30 -2.45 -7.85
CA LEU A 193 -12.25 -2.61 -6.40
C LEU A 193 -11.96 -4.08 -6.06
N LEU A 194 -11.37 -4.35 -4.90
CA LEU A 194 -10.99 -5.71 -4.53
C LEU A 194 -12.17 -6.69 -4.55
N ASN A 195 -13.36 -6.22 -4.18
CA ASN A 195 -14.58 -7.03 -4.18
C ASN A 195 -15.14 -7.32 -5.59
N GLN A 196 -14.55 -6.74 -6.63
CA GLN A 196 -14.87 -6.97 -8.04
C GLN A 196 -13.84 -7.87 -8.73
N LEU A 197 -12.72 -8.21 -8.06
CA LEU A 197 -11.77 -9.17 -8.59
C LEU A 197 -12.43 -10.55 -8.72
N SER A 198 -12.54 -11.03 -9.96
CA SER A 198 -13.01 -12.37 -10.28
C SER A 198 -11.81 -13.21 -10.72
N LEU A 199 -11.38 -14.11 -9.86
CA LEU A 199 -10.23 -14.97 -10.12
C LEU A 199 -10.63 -16.33 -10.66
N ALA A 200 -9.75 -16.88 -11.49
CA ALA A 200 -9.77 -18.29 -11.87
C ALA A 200 -8.54 -18.99 -11.29
N GLU A 201 -8.68 -20.28 -11.00
CA GLU A 201 -7.53 -21.11 -10.62
C GLU A 201 -6.47 -21.08 -11.72
N GLY A 202 -5.19 -20.93 -11.32
CA GLY A 202 -4.05 -20.84 -12.21
C GLY A 202 -3.62 -19.43 -12.62
N ASN A 203 -4.43 -18.39 -12.36
CA ASN A 203 -4.02 -17.00 -12.56
C ASN A 203 -2.82 -16.62 -11.69
N ASN A 204 -1.96 -15.72 -12.18
CA ASN A 204 -0.83 -15.23 -11.40
C ASN A 204 -1.28 -14.08 -10.50
N LEU A 205 -0.69 -13.98 -9.31
CA LEU A 205 -1.01 -12.91 -8.36
C LEU A 205 -0.68 -11.52 -8.94
N ASP A 206 0.40 -11.44 -9.73
CA ASP A 206 0.88 -10.19 -10.34
C ASP A 206 -0.15 -9.59 -11.33
N ASP A 207 -1.02 -10.43 -11.89
CA ASP A 207 -2.05 -10.01 -12.84
C ASP A 207 -3.22 -9.30 -12.14
N GLU A 208 -3.29 -9.35 -10.81
CA GLU A 208 -4.42 -8.89 -9.98
C GLU A 208 -4.17 -7.51 -9.36
N THR A 209 -3.34 -6.71 -10.04
CA THR A 209 -3.02 -5.33 -9.63
C THR A 209 -4.23 -4.41 -9.82
N THR A 210 -4.59 -3.68 -8.78
CA THR A 210 -5.69 -2.71 -8.72
C THR A 210 -5.22 -1.35 -8.21
N LEU A 211 -6.04 -0.30 -8.34
CA LEU A 211 -5.75 0.99 -7.69
C LEU A 211 -5.68 0.87 -6.16
N SER A 212 -6.48 -0.01 -5.55
CA SER A 212 -6.41 -0.29 -4.11
C SER A 212 -5.03 -0.84 -3.72
N THR A 213 -4.48 -1.76 -4.52
CA THR A 213 -3.13 -2.32 -4.27
C THR A 213 -2.02 -1.32 -4.56
N VAL A 214 -2.17 -0.46 -5.57
CA VAL A 214 -1.21 0.64 -5.83
C VAL A 214 -1.24 1.63 -4.68
N LEU A 215 -2.42 2.07 -4.24
CA LEU A 215 -2.55 2.94 -3.08
C LEU A 215 -1.99 2.28 -1.82
N PHE A 216 -2.23 0.98 -1.61
CA PHE A 216 -1.62 0.22 -0.52
C PHE A 216 -0.10 0.34 -0.58
N HIS A 217 0.51 -0.02 -1.71
CA HIS A 217 1.95 0.02 -1.94
C HIS A 217 2.51 1.41 -1.63
N GLU A 218 1.98 2.46 -2.24
CA GLU A 218 2.49 3.82 -2.04
C GLU A 218 2.27 4.36 -0.61
N LEU A 219 1.18 3.97 0.05
CA LEU A 219 0.96 4.31 1.45
C LEU A 219 1.93 3.57 2.38
N THR A 220 2.40 2.37 2.05
CA THR A 220 3.46 1.74 2.86
C THR A 220 4.71 2.61 2.88
N HIS A 221 5.12 3.15 1.73
CA HIS A 221 6.23 4.11 1.66
C HIS A 221 5.96 5.35 2.51
N ALA A 222 4.75 5.92 2.43
CA ALA A 222 4.41 7.16 3.12
C ALA A 222 4.33 7.00 4.64
N LEU A 223 3.86 5.84 5.11
CA LEU A 223 3.50 5.63 6.52
C LEU A 223 4.52 4.82 7.32
N ILE A 224 5.37 4.02 6.66
CA ILE A 224 6.33 3.13 7.30
C ILE A 224 7.75 3.53 6.89
N ASP A 225 8.50 4.13 7.82
CA ASP A 225 9.82 4.73 7.53
C ASP A 225 10.89 3.73 7.09
N THR A 226 10.72 2.45 7.40
CA THR A 226 11.68 1.41 7.03
C THR A 226 11.50 0.89 5.61
N MET A 227 10.43 1.30 4.90
CA MET A 227 10.18 0.86 3.54
C MET A 227 11.20 1.43 2.55
N ARG A 228 11.75 0.54 1.74
CA ARG A 228 12.73 0.88 0.69
C ARG A 228 11.99 1.32 -0.55
N GLY A 229 12.33 2.48 -1.10
CA GLY A 229 11.93 2.92 -2.44
C GLY A 229 13.02 2.73 -3.49
N ASP A 230 12.61 2.61 -4.75
CA ASP A 230 13.49 2.46 -5.90
C ASP A 230 12.95 3.20 -7.14
N SER A 231 13.57 4.33 -7.47
CA SER A 231 13.24 5.10 -8.67
C SER A 231 13.62 4.42 -10.00
N THR A 232 14.31 3.27 -9.96
CA THR A 232 14.72 2.50 -11.15
C THR A 232 13.72 1.40 -11.54
N GLY A 233 12.62 1.24 -10.81
CA GLY A 233 11.63 0.20 -11.12
C GLY A 233 12.09 -1.20 -10.70
N GLY A 234 12.73 -1.30 -9.54
CA GLY A 234 13.13 -2.56 -8.92
C GLY A 234 14.47 -3.12 -9.38
N GLN A 235 15.33 -2.28 -9.95
CA GLN A 235 16.66 -2.68 -10.45
C GLN A 235 17.81 -2.20 -9.55
N ALA A 236 17.57 -1.24 -8.64
CA ALA A 236 18.62 -0.71 -7.80
C ALA A 236 19.11 -1.77 -6.81
N ALA A 237 20.42 -1.81 -6.56
CA ALA A 237 21.00 -2.71 -5.57
C ALA A 237 20.46 -2.35 -4.18
N GLY A 238 19.80 -3.30 -3.52
CA GLY A 238 19.12 -3.06 -2.24
C GLY A 238 17.87 -2.18 -2.32
N GLY A 239 17.39 -1.86 -3.53
CA GLY A 239 16.09 -1.20 -3.73
C GLY A 239 14.92 -2.16 -3.55
N GLU A 240 13.71 -1.64 -3.70
CA GLU A 240 12.48 -2.43 -3.71
C GLU A 240 12.46 -3.43 -4.87
N ARG A 241 11.58 -4.43 -4.81
CA ARG A 241 11.42 -5.45 -5.83
C ARG A 241 9.93 -5.68 -6.07
N TYR A 242 9.56 -5.69 -7.35
CA TYR A 242 8.17 -5.76 -7.79
C TYR A 242 7.76 -7.15 -8.28
N GLY A 243 6.48 -7.44 -8.12
CA GLY A 243 5.84 -8.70 -8.49
C GLY A 243 6.31 -9.87 -7.63
N TRP A 244 5.72 -11.02 -7.88
CA TRP A 244 6.02 -12.28 -7.23
C TRP A 244 7.51 -12.63 -7.38
N GLY A 245 8.04 -12.52 -8.61
CA GLY A 245 9.45 -12.82 -8.89
C GLY A 245 10.41 -11.91 -8.12
N GLY A 246 10.06 -10.63 -7.95
CA GLY A 246 10.83 -9.69 -7.15
C GLY A 246 10.73 -9.98 -5.65
N ALA A 247 9.52 -10.22 -5.15
CA ALA A 247 9.28 -10.59 -3.76
C ALA A 247 10.05 -11.86 -3.38
N GLN A 248 10.11 -12.88 -4.25
CA GLN A 248 10.91 -14.09 -4.02
C GLN A 248 12.41 -13.81 -3.88
N GLN A 249 12.97 -12.83 -4.62
CA GLN A 249 14.39 -12.48 -4.52
C GLN A 249 14.77 -11.90 -3.16
N VAL A 250 13.84 -11.21 -2.50
CA VAL A 250 14.08 -10.51 -1.23
C VAL A 250 13.45 -11.19 -0.02
N ARG A 251 12.62 -12.22 -0.26
CA ARG A 251 11.89 -13.03 0.72
C ARG A 251 12.71 -13.35 1.97
N SER A 252 13.96 -13.78 1.78
CA SER A 252 14.86 -14.21 2.85
C SER A 252 15.85 -13.14 3.33
N THR A 253 15.80 -11.91 2.81
CA THR A 253 16.72 -10.81 3.15
C THR A 253 15.99 -9.67 3.84
N TYR A 254 15.41 -8.75 3.07
CA TYR A 254 14.77 -7.52 3.53
C TYR A 254 13.29 -7.42 3.11
N ALA A 255 12.59 -8.54 2.89
CA ALA A 255 11.20 -8.54 2.46
C ALA A 255 10.23 -7.72 3.34
N VAL A 256 10.50 -7.60 4.64
CA VAL A 256 9.67 -6.77 5.55
C VAL A 256 9.82 -5.26 5.30
N GLU A 257 10.88 -4.87 4.61
CA GLU A 257 11.18 -3.50 4.14
C GLU A 257 10.82 -3.33 2.65
N ASN A 258 10.25 -4.36 2.01
CA ASN A 258 9.82 -4.32 0.61
C ASN A 258 8.30 -4.07 0.54
N PRO A 259 7.85 -2.87 0.11
CA PRO A 259 6.44 -2.51 -0.06
C PRO A 259 5.62 -3.59 -0.77
N ASP A 260 6.16 -4.09 -1.89
CA ASP A 260 5.42 -4.99 -2.76
C ASP A 260 5.22 -6.38 -2.16
N SER A 261 6.16 -6.85 -1.33
CA SER A 261 5.99 -8.08 -0.55
C SER A 261 4.81 -7.96 0.42
N LEU A 262 4.63 -6.80 1.05
CA LEU A 262 3.51 -6.56 1.95
C LEU A 262 2.18 -6.42 1.20
N THR A 263 2.17 -5.68 0.09
CA THR A 263 1.00 -5.50 -0.78
C THR A 263 0.52 -6.84 -1.35
N LEU A 264 1.42 -7.65 -1.93
CA LEU A 264 1.07 -8.94 -2.50
C LEU A 264 0.64 -9.94 -1.42
N TYR A 265 1.26 -9.91 -0.23
CA TYR A 265 0.82 -10.72 0.90
C TYR A 265 -0.62 -10.38 1.33
N THR A 266 -0.96 -9.11 1.49
CA THR A 266 -2.32 -8.72 1.89
C THR A 266 -3.36 -9.04 0.82
N LEU A 267 -3.03 -8.83 -0.46
CA LEU A 267 -3.86 -9.24 -1.57
C LEU A 267 -4.09 -10.76 -1.55
N ALA A 268 -3.03 -11.56 -1.46
CA ALA A 268 -3.13 -13.03 -1.37
C ALA A 268 -4.00 -13.49 -0.19
N MET A 269 -3.89 -12.83 0.96
CA MET A 269 -4.72 -13.10 2.14
C MET A 269 -6.19 -12.69 1.97
N ALA A 270 -6.50 -11.65 1.20
CA ALA A 270 -7.88 -11.26 0.91
C ALA A 270 -8.59 -12.18 -0.10
N LEU A 271 -7.82 -12.82 -0.98
CA LEU A 271 -8.33 -13.75 -1.99
C LEU A 271 -8.56 -15.15 -1.39
N THR A 272 -9.51 -15.21 -0.44
CA THR A 272 -9.78 -16.36 0.45
C THR A 272 -9.95 -17.74 -0.18
N PRO A 273 -10.51 -17.89 -1.39
CA PRO A 273 -10.67 -19.22 -1.99
C PRO A 273 -9.36 -19.86 -2.45
N TYR A 274 -8.25 -19.11 -2.46
CA TYR A 274 -7.00 -19.54 -3.06
C TYR A 274 -5.83 -19.54 -2.08
N LEU A 275 -4.89 -20.44 -2.35
CA LEU A 275 -3.54 -20.46 -1.80
C LEU A 275 -2.56 -19.94 -2.84
N TRP A 276 -1.50 -19.29 -2.36
CA TRP A 276 -0.56 -18.52 -3.18
C TRP A 276 0.89 -18.96 -3.01
N ASN A 277 1.14 -20.18 -2.54
CA ASN A 277 2.47 -20.72 -2.29
C ASN A 277 3.39 -20.81 -3.53
N THR A 278 2.82 -20.66 -4.73
CA THR A 278 3.55 -20.71 -6.01
C THR A 278 3.46 -19.42 -6.82
N GLY A 279 2.79 -18.39 -6.28
CA GLY A 279 2.46 -17.16 -7.02
C GLY A 279 1.27 -17.30 -7.95
N LYS A 280 0.66 -18.50 -8.00
CA LYS A 280 -0.56 -18.80 -8.75
C LYS A 280 -1.69 -19.17 -7.81
N ALA A 281 -2.90 -18.79 -8.19
CA ALA A 281 -4.11 -19.12 -7.47
C ALA A 281 -4.34 -20.65 -7.49
N LEU A 282 -4.28 -21.31 -6.33
CA LEU A 282 -4.57 -22.74 -6.17
C LEU A 282 -5.79 -22.93 -5.27
N SER A 283 -6.78 -23.70 -5.72
CA SER A 283 -7.95 -24.00 -4.89
C SER A 283 -7.58 -24.92 -3.73
N THR A 284 -8.35 -24.88 -2.65
CA THR A 284 -8.19 -25.79 -1.50
C THR A 284 -8.22 -27.27 -1.93
N VAL A 285 -9.07 -27.61 -2.89
CA VAL A 285 -9.18 -28.99 -3.43
C VAL A 285 -7.91 -29.40 -4.15
N SER A 286 -7.40 -28.57 -5.07
CA SER A 286 -6.17 -28.85 -5.81
C SER A 286 -4.96 -28.92 -4.88
N GLU A 287 -4.88 -28.03 -3.91
CA GLU A 287 -3.80 -28.04 -2.93
C GLU A 287 -3.85 -29.28 -2.04
N TYR A 288 -5.04 -29.71 -1.61
CA TYR A 288 -5.19 -30.95 -0.86
C TYR A 288 -4.70 -32.15 -1.67
N GLN A 289 -5.06 -32.24 -2.95
CA GLN A 289 -4.56 -33.30 -3.85
C GLN A 289 -3.03 -33.26 -4.00
N ARG A 290 -2.45 -32.06 -4.15
CA ARG A 290 -0.98 -31.89 -4.19
C ARG A 290 -0.34 -32.38 -2.90
N LEU A 291 -0.88 -32.02 -1.74
CA LEU A 291 -0.40 -32.43 -0.43
C LEU A 291 -0.52 -33.94 -0.24
N GLN A 292 -1.61 -34.58 -0.67
CA GLN A 292 -1.75 -36.04 -0.59
C GLN A 292 -0.65 -36.77 -1.36
N GLN A 293 -0.26 -36.24 -2.53
CA GLN A 293 0.75 -36.86 -3.39
C GLN A 293 2.18 -36.63 -2.90
N ASN A 294 2.47 -35.43 -2.40
CA ASN A 294 3.86 -34.99 -2.16
C ASN A 294 4.20 -34.84 -0.67
N GLU A 295 3.22 -34.47 0.17
CA GLU A 295 3.43 -34.11 1.57
C GLU A 295 2.30 -34.61 2.50
N PRO A 296 1.95 -35.91 2.50
CA PRO A 296 0.79 -36.43 3.22
C PRO A 296 0.87 -36.26 4.75
N GLN A 297 2.08 -36.05 5.28
CA GLN A 297 2.28 -35.68 6.68
C GLN A 297 1.66 -34.33 7.03
N THR A 298 1.64 -33.36 6.12
CA THR A 298 1.08 -32.01 6.38
C THR A 298 -0.42 -32.12 6.65
N ILE A 299 -1.13 -32.91 5.84
CA ILE A 299 -2.56 -33.21 6.04
C ILE A 299 -2.81 -33.83 7.41
N ARG A 300 -2.01 -34.86 7.78
CA ARG A 300 -2.17 -35.57 9.05
C ARG A 300 -1.86 -34.68 10.26
N ASN A 301 -0.77 -33.92 10.20
CA ASN A 301 -0.32 -33.11 11.32
C ASN A 301 -1.25 -31.92 11.59
N LEU A 302 -1.84 -31.36 10.55
CA LEU A 302 -2.74 -30.21 10.64
C LEU A 302 -4.23 -30.61 10.63
N ASN A 303 -4.53 -31.92 10.54
CA ASN A 303 -5.89 -32.46 10.40
C ASN A 303 -6.69 -31.75 9.28
N LEU A 304 -6.08 -31.58 8.11
CA LEU A 304 -6.73 -30.88 7.00
C LEU A 304 -7.90 -31.71 6.43
N PRO A 305 -9.13 -31.18 6.36
CA PRO A 305 -10.24 -31.86 5.68
C PRO A 305 -10.02 -31.85 4.17
N SER A 306 -10.51 -32.86 3.48
CA SER A 306 -10.35 -33.01 2.02
C SER A 306 -10.98 -31.91 1.18
N SER A 307 -12.01 -31.26 1.74
CA SER A 307 -12.78 -30.09 1.30
C SER A 307 -14.21 -30.26 1.80
#